data_AF-A0AAJ1JE83-F1
#
_entry.id   AF-A0AAJ1JE83-F1
#
_cell.length_a   1.000
_cell.length_b   1.000
_cell.length_c   1.000
_cell.angle_alpha   90.00
_cell.angle_beta   90.00
_cell.angle_gamma   90.00
#
_symmetry.space_group_name_H-M   'P 1'
#
loop_
_entity.id
_entity.type
_entity.pdbx_description
1 polymer ?
#
loop_
_entity_poly.entity_id
_entity_poly.type
_entity_poly.pdbx_seq_one_letter_code
_entity_poly.pdbx_strand_id
1 'polypeptide(L)'
;MLEITPNFAQERALNMLRQNWKSFNSFMVYAPTGAGKTGLSAFITDGFISKGMKVMMICPYLVLINQTAQRFIEYGLPEDEIRYIWRDHPNQ
;
A
#
# COMPACT_ATOMS: atom_id res chain seq x y z
N MET A 1 9.70 6.30 -7.05
CA MET A 1 8.59 6.65 -7.95
C MET A 1 8.08 5.35 -8.52
N LEU A 2 6.79 5.04 -8.30
CA LEU A 2 6.20 3.78 -8.74
C LEU A 2 6.17 3.67 -10.28
N GLU A 3 6.19 2.43 -10.79
CA GLU A 3 6.12 2.09 -12.22
C GLU A 3 4.69 2.12 -12.77
N ILE A 4 3.72 2.46 -11.94
CA ILE A 4 2.29 2.53 -12.29
C ILE A 4 1.76 3.97 -12.19
N THR A 5 0.76 4.27 -13.03
CA THR A 5 0.03 5.53 -13.02
C THR A 5 -1.33 5.33 -12.33
N PRO A 6 -1.75 6.23 -11.42
CA PRO A 6 -3.05 6.10 -10.77
C PRO A 6 -4.18 6.28 -11.79
N ASN A 7 -5.21 5.45 -11.71
CA ASN A 7 -6.44 5.69 -12.46
C ASN A 7 -7.23 6.86 -11.83
N PHE A 8 -8.27 7.34 -12.55
CA PHE A 8 -9.09 8.47 -12.10
C PHE A 8 -9.64 8.33 -10.66
N ALA A 9 -10.12 7.13 -10.29
CA ALA A 9 -10.66 6.89 -8.96
C ALA A 9 -9.57 6.91 -7.88
N GLN A 10 -8.38 6.36 -8.19
CA GLN A 10 -7.24 6.37 -7.29
C GLN A 10 -6.69 7.79 -7.10
N GLU A 11 -6.56 8.57 -8.17
CA GLU A 11 -6.12 9.96 -8.10
C GLU A 11 -7.06 10.80 -7.23
N ARG A 12 -8.37 10.66 -7.45
CA ARG A 12 -9.38 11.31 -6.62
C ARG A 12 -9.26 10.91 -5.14
N ALA A 13 -9.10 9.62 -4.86
CA ALA A 13 -8.93 9.14 -3.49
C ALA A 13 -7.65 9.70 -2.82
N LEU A 14 -6.53 9.70 -3.53
CA LEU A 14 -5.26 10.26 -3.04
C LEU A 14 -5.38 11.76 -2.73
N ASN A 15 -6.06 12.52 -3.58
CA ASN A 15 -6.28 13.94 -3.35
C ASN A 15 -7.18 14.19 -2.13
N MET A 16 -8.26 13.42 -1.97
CA MET A 16 -9.12 13.51 -0.78
C MET A 16 -8.38 13.19 0.52
N LEU A 17 -7.53 12.16 0.50
CA LEU A 17 -6.68 11.80 1.65
C LEU A 17 -5.68 12.91 1.97
N ARG A 18 -4.97 13.45 0.97
CA ARG A 18 -4.00 14.53 1.15
C ARG A 18 -4.62 15.80 1.73
N GLN A 19 -5.80 16.18 1.27
CA GLN A 19 -6.52 17.37 1.75
C GLN A 19 -6.82 17.31 3.25
N ASN A 20 -7.13 16.11 3.76
CA ASN A 20 -7.59 15.92 5.14
C ASN A 20 -6.52 15.32 6.06
N TRP A 21 -5.32 15.04 5.54
CA TRP A 21 -4.32 14.21 6.21
C TRP A 21 -3.90 14.71 7.60
N LYS A 22 -3.86 16.04 7.79
CA LYS A 22 -3.50 16.66 9.06
C LYS A 22 -4.66 16.79 10.04
N SER A 23 -5.89 16.57 9.58
CA SER A 23 -7.11 16.77 10.37
C SER A 23 -7.53 15.51 11.12
N PHE A 24 -7.10 14.33 10.68
CA PHE A 24 -7.51 13.05 11.26
C PHE A 24 -6.34 12.08 11.39
N ASN A 25 -6.38 11.25 12.42
CA ASN A 25 -5.39 10.20 12.65
C ASN A 25 -5.73 8.90 11.90
N SER A 26 -6.95 8.77 11.37
CA SER A 26 -7.44 7.53 10.77
C SER A 26 -8.39 7.83 9.62
N PHE A 27 -8.26 7.06 8.54
CA PHE A 27 -9.06 7.18 7.33
C PHE A 27 -9.59 5.82 6.93
N MET A 28 -10.87 5.76 6.53
CA MET A 28 -11.44 4.58 5.90
C MET A 28 -11.48 4.80 4.39
N VAL A 29 -10.78 3.95 3.64
CA VAL A 29 -10.84 3.94 2.17
C VAL A 29 -11.75 2.80 1.73
N TYR A 30 -12.91 3.14 1.18
CA TYR A 30 -13.89 2.19 0.68
C TYR A 30 -13.95 2.22 -0.86
N ALA A 31 -13.79 1.06 -1.51
CA ALA A 31 -13.85 0.94 -2.96
C ALA A 31 -14.28 -0.47 -3.41
N PRO A 32 -15.03 -0.59 -4.53
CA PRO A 32 -15.50 -1.87 -5.04
C PRO A 32 -14.35 -2.79 -5.49
N THR A 33 -14.64 -4.07 -5.67
CA THR A 33 -13.73 -5.02 -6.32
C THR A 33 -13.38 -4.53 -7.72
N GLY A 34 -12.12 -4.71 -8.15
CA GLY A 34 -11.64 -4.23 -9.44
C GLY A 34 -11.20 -2.76 -9.48
N ALA A 35 -11.52 -1.93 -8.47
CA ALA A 35 -11.12 -0.51 -8.43
C ALA A 35 -9.59 -0.27 -8.29
N GLY A 36 -8.79 -1.33 -8.11
CA GLY A 36 -7.35 -1.21 -7.92
C GLY A 36 -6.95 -0.78 -6.50
N LYS A 37 -7.59 -1.34 -5.47
CA LYS A 37 -7.26 -1.04 -4.05
C LYS A 37 -5.79 -1.29 -3.72
N THR A 38 -5.21 -2.36 -4.24
CA THR A 38 -3.79 -2.70 -4.03
C THR A 38 -2.86 -1.64 -4.64
N GLY A 39 -3.17 -1.15 -5.84
CA GLY A 39 -2.45 -0.03 -6.45
C GLY A 39 -2.58 1.26 -5.64
N LEU A 40 -3.79 1.57 -5.16
CA LEU A 40 -4.01 2.73 -4.27
C LEU A 40 -3.16 2.63 -2.99
N SER A 41 -3.10 1.45 -2.36
CA SER A 41 -2.26 1.23 -1.17
C SER A 41 -0.77 1.37 -1.47
N ALA A 42 -0.31 1.02 -2.69
CA ALA A 42 1.07 1.22 -3.09
C ALA A 42 1.42 2.72 -3.19
N PHE A 43 0.57 3.54 -3.79
CA PHE A 43 0.77 5.00 -3.82
C PHE A 43 0.79 5.63 -2.43
N ILE A 44 -0.07 5.17 -1.53
CA ILE A 44 -0.07 5.62 -0.13
C ILE A 44 1.26 5.22 0.52
N THR A 45 1.68 3.96 0.36
CA THR A 45 2.93 3.43 0.92
C THR A 45 4.16 4.19 0.42
N ASP A 46 4.30 4.38 -0.91
CA ASP A 46 5.38 5.18 -1.53
C ASP A 46 5.45 6.59 -0.94
N GLY A 47 4.29 7.22 -0.71
CA GLY A 47 4.21 8.55 -0.09
C GLY A 47 4.70 8.62 1.37
N PHE A 48 4.70 7.50 2.10
CA PHE A 48 5.24 7.40 3.46
C PHE A 48 6.72 7.05 3.45
N ILE A 49 7.12 6.01 2.70
CA ILE A 49 8.50 5.55 2.68
C ILE A 49 9.43 6.57 2.03
N SER A 50 8.96 7.35 1.05
CA SER A 50 9.71 8.47 0.45
C SER A 50 10.04 9.59 1.46
N LYS A 51 9.41 9.56 2.63
CA LYS A 51 9.66 10.47 3.76
C LYS A 51 10.39 9.77 4.92
N GLY A 52 10.96 8.59 4.69
CA GLY A 52 11.66 7.80 5.72
C GLY A 52 10.74 7.18 6.78
N MET A 53 9.44 7.09 6.53
CA MET A 53 8.49 6.49 7.46
C MET A 53 8.31 5.00 7.22
N LYS A 54 7.91 4.26 8.26
CA LYS A 54 7.60 2.82 8.17
C LYS A 54 6.10 2.61 7.98
N VAL A 55 5.74 1.63 7.15
CA VAL A 55 4.36 1.23 6.87
C VAL A 55 4.17 -0.24 7.22
N MET A 56 3.09 -0.56 7.93
CA MET A 56 2.68 -1.95 8.19
C MET A 56 1.40 -2.23 7.40
N MET A 57 1.49 -3.12 6.41
CA MET A 57 0.33 -3.63 5.68
C MET A 57 -0.15 -4.93 6.34
N ILE A 58 -1.42 -4.98 6.72
CA ILE A 58 -2.02 -6.14 7.39
C ILE A 58 -2.97 -6.81 6.39
N CYS A 59 -2.80 -8.12 6.23
CA CYS A 59 -3.69 -8.94 5.41
C CYS A 59 -4.27 -10.09 6.25
N PRO A 60 -5.51 -10.53 6.00
CA PRO A 60 -6.16 -11.57 6.81
C PRO A 60 -5.67 -13.00 6.49
N TYR A 61 -5.01 -13.22 5.35
CA TYR A 61 -4.55 -14.54 4.92
C TYR A 61 -3.10 -14.47 4.43
N LEU A 62 -2.32 -15.54 4.69
CA LEU A 62 -0.92 -15.65 4.25
C LEU A 62 -0.76 -15.45 2.74
N VAL A 63 -1.67 -16.04 1.95
CA VAL A 63 -1.66 -15.88 0.48
C VAL A 63 -1.77 -14.41 0.06
N LEU A 64 -2.56 -13.61 0.79
CA LEU A 64 -2.72 -12.19 0.50
C LEU A 64 -1.50 -11.36 0.89
N ILE A 65 -0.72 -11.80 1.89
CA ILE A 65 0.55 -11.14 2.23
C ILE A 65 1.52 -11.29 1.05
N ASN A 66 1.70 -12.52 0.56
CA ASN A 66 2.59 -12.80 -0.57
C ASN A 66 2.14 -12.09 -1.85
N GLN A 67 0.83 -12.16 -2.17
CA GLN A 67 0.29 -11.46 -3.33
C GLN A 67 0.46 -9.94 -3.23
N THR A 68 0.26 -9.35 -2.05
CA THR A 68 0.40 -7.90 -1.87
C THR A 68 1.86 -7.48 -1.99
N ALA A 69 2.79 -8.22 -1.38
CA ALA A 69 4.22 -7.94 -1.48
C ALA A 69 4.72 -8.07 -2.93
N GLN A 70 4.33 -9.13 -3.64
CA GLN A 70 4.66 -9.29 -5.06
C GLN A 70 4.13 -8.11 -5.89
N ARG A 71 2.88 -7.68 -5.67
CA ARG A 71 2.33 -6.51 -6.36
C ARG A 71 3.07 -5.22 -6.03
N PHE A 72 3.50 -5.05 -4.78
CA PHE A 72 4.27 -3.90 -4.36
C PHE A 72 5.61 -3.83 -5.09
N ILE A 73 6.31 -4.96 -5.21
CA ILE A 73 7.56 -5.09 -5.98
C ILE A 73 7.31 -4.78 -7.47
N GLU A 74 6.28 -5.41 -8.06
CA GLU A 74 5.87 -5.14 -9.46
C GLU A 74 5.51 -3.68 -9.73
N TYR A 75 5.07 -2.94 -8.72
CA TYR A 75 4.76 -1.51 -8.83
C TYR A 75 5.96 -0.61 -8.55
N GLY A 76 7.13 -1.17 -8.20
CA GLY A 76 8.37 -0.41 -7.97
C GLY A 76 8.64 -0.03 -6.52
N LEU A 77 8.02 -0.70 -5.53
CA LEU A 77 8.47 -0.59 -4.14
C LEU A 77 9.72 -1.46 -3.93
N PRO A 78 10.71 -1.01 -3.13
CA PRO A 78 11.99 -1.69 -2.97
C PRO A 78 11.82 -3.03 -2.25
N GLU A 79 12.09 -4.13 -2.96
CA GLU A 79 11.99 -5.50 -2.43
C GLU A 79 12.85 -5.71 -1.18
N ASP A 80 14.06 -5.16 -1.19
CA ASP A 80 15.04 -5.26 -0.12
C ASP A 80 14.64 -4.53 1.17
N GLU A 81 13.59 -3.71 1.14
CA GLU A 81 12.99 -3.06 2.31
C GLU A 81 11.71 -3.77 2.81
N ILE A 82 11.11 -4.66 2.01
CA ILE A 82 9.91 -5.39 2.41
C ILE A 82 10.29 -6.50 3.40
N ARG A 83 9.59 -6.55 4.53
CA ARG A 83 9.76 -7.58 5.56
C ARG A 83 8.41 -8.22 5.88
N TYR A 84 8.44 -9.51 6.21
CA TYR A 84 7.26 -10.31 6.49
C TYR A 84 7.16 -10.61 7.98
N ILE A 85 5.95 -10.48 8.53
CA ILE A 85 5.66 -10.80 9.92
C ILE A 85 4.46 -11.76 9.95
N TRP A 86 4.72 -13.03 10.20
CA TRP A 86 3.71 -14.03 10.58
C TRP A 86 4.38 -15.20 11.32
N ARG A 87 3.59 -16.00 12.06
CA ARG A 87 4.10 -16.98 13.04
C ARG A 87 5.12 -17.97 12.47
N ASP A 88 4.82 -18.57 11.32
CA ASP A 88 5.61 -19.66 10.73
C ASP A 88 6.28 -19.22 9.40
N HIS A 89 6.93 -18.05 9.37
CA HIS A 89 7.59 -17.57 8.15
C HIS A 89 8.89 -18.37 7.90
N PRO A 90 9.12 -18.90 6.68
CA PRO A 90 10.25 -19.81 6.41
C PRO A 90 11.65 -19.22 6.62
N ASN A 91 11.75 -17.89 6.78
CA ASN A 91 12.98 -17.14 7.01
C ASN A 91 13.04 -16.50 8.41
N GLN A 92 12.41 -17.13 9.42
CA GLN A 92 12.59 -16.73 10.83
C GLN A 92 13.89 -17.26 11.42
#